data_AF-B8I1Z5-F1
#
_entry.id   AF-B8I1Z5-F1
#
_cell.length_a   1.000
_cell.length_b   1.000
_cell.length_c   1.000
_cell.angle_alpha   90.00
_cell.angle_beta   90.00
_cell.angle_gamma   90.00
#
_symmetry.space_group_name_H-M   'P 1'
#
loop_
_entity.id
_entity.type
_entity.pdbx_description
1 polymer ?
#
loop_
_entity_poly.entity_id
_entity_poly.type
_entity_poly.pdbx_seq_one_letter_code
_entity_poly.pdbx_strand_id
1 'polypeptide(L)'
;MSPAFSYSIAVFIIIFIAGFAVNLLKKHYIFQLLGIAFFFTYITISTAIYIERTAETSFRAIFYRSMPSLFGISACLVSMTLGFWLYPVLRKKIRH
;
A
#
# COMPACT_ATOMS: atom_id res chain seq x y z
N MET A 1 -0.10 -5.28 -21.71
CA MET A 1 0.09 -4.68 -20.36
C MET A 1 1.53 -4.91 -19.95
N SER A 2 2.25 -3.88 -19.50
CA SER A 2 3.63 -4.06 -18.99
C SER A 2 3.60 -4.97 -17.75
N PRO A 3 4.52 -5.93 -17.60
CA PRO A 3 4.56 -6.85 -16.45
C PRO A 3 4.63 -6.11 -15.10
N ALA A 4 5.25 -4.92 -15.09
CA ALA A 4 5.29 -4.05 -13.91
C ALA A 4 3.91 -3.54 -13.47
N PHE A 5 2.99 -3.32 -14.43
CA PHE A 5 1.62 -2.89 -14.15
C PHE A 5 0.79 -4.04 -13.56
N SER A 6 0.88 -5.23 -14.15
CA SER A 6 0.19 -6.42 -13.61
C SER A 6 0.66 -6.76 -12.19
N TYR A 7 1.97 -6.66 -11.94
CA TYR A 7 2.53 -6.88 -10.60
C TYR A 7 2.05 -5.83 -9.60
N SER A 8 2.02 -4.55 -9.98
CA SER A 8 1.53 -3.47 -9.11
C SER A 8 0.05 -3.63 -8.74
N ILE A 9 -0.78 -4.07 -9.69
CA ILE A 9 -2.21 -4.33 -9.46
C ILE A 9 -2.40 -5.54 -8.53
N ALA A 10 -1.62 -6.61 -8.70
CA ALA A 10 -1.69 -7.77 -7.82
C ALA A 10 -1.31 -7.41 -6.37
N VAL A 11 -0.21 -6.65 -6.20
CA VAL A 11 0.23 -6.14 -4.89
C VAL A 11 -0.84 -5.25 -4.26
N PHE A 12 -1.47 -4.37 -5.06
CA PHE A 12 -2.59 -3.54 -4.61
C PHE A 12 -3.75 -4.38 -4.07
N ILE A 13 -4.23 -5.38 -4.82
CA ILE A 13 -5.38 -6.20 -4.44
C ILE A 13 -5.09 -7.01 -3.18
N ILE A 14 -3.91 -7.63 -3.08
CA ILE A 14 -3.52 -8.44 -1.92
C ILE A 14 -3.48 -7.59 -0.65
N ILE A 15 -2.82 -6.43 -0.71
CA ILE A 15 -2.72 -5.50 0.43
C ILE A 15 -4.09 -4.92 0.79
N PHE A 16 -4.93 -4.64 -0.20
CA PHE A 16 -6.27 -4.12 0.00
C PHE A 16 -7.15 -5.14 0.74
N ILE A 17 -7.15 -6.40 0.31
CA ILE A 17 -7.91 -7.48 0.96
C ILE A 17 -7.38 -7.74 2.37
N ALA A 18 -6.06 -7.82 2.55
CA ALA A 18 -5.44 -7.99 3.86
C ALA A 18 -5.78 -6.83 4.80
N GLY A 19 -5.69 -5.59 4.31
CA GLY A 19 -6.08 -4.39 5.05
C GLY A 19 -7.55 -4.39 5.43
N PHE A 20 -8.44 -4.80 4.53
CA PHE A 20 -9.87 -4.89 4.79
C PHE A 20 -10.21 -5.93 5.85
N ALA A 21 -9.57 -7.11 5.80
CA ALA A 21 -9.71 -8.16 6.80
C ALA A 21 -9.22 -7.71 8.18
N VAL A 22 -8.06 -7.05 8.24
CA VAL A 22 -7.51 -6.50 9.49
C VAL A 22 -8.40 -5.40 10.05
N ASN A 23 -9.03 -4.59 9.19
CA ASN A 23 -9.98 -3.56 9.63
C ASN A 23 -11.27 -4.13 10.25
N LEU A 24 -11.59 -5.40 9.96
CA LEU A 24 -12.75 -6.09 10.54
C LEU A 24 -12.54 -6.43 12.03
N LEU A 25 -11.27 -6.54 12.43
CA LEU A 25 -10.84 -6.81 13.80
C LEU A 25 -10.62 -5.51 14.58
N LYS A 26 -11.75 -4.94 15.02
CA LYS A 26 -12.01 -3.94 16.09
C LYS A 26 -11.04 -2.76 16.39
N LYS A 27 -9.71 -2.87 16.33
CA LYS A 27 -8.76 -1.77 16.59
C LYS A 27 -7.32 -2.04 16.11
N HIS A 28 -6.97 -1.88 14.83
CA HIS A 28 -5.54 -1.88 14.46
C HIS A 28 -5.15 -1.01 13.25
N TYR A 29 -5.49 0.27 13.28
CA TYR A 29 -4.89 1.30 12.41
C TYR A 29 -3.34 1.31 12.48
N ILE A 30 -2.76 0.84 13.59
CA ILE A 30 -1.31 0.67 13.78
C ILE A 30 -0.71 -0.33 12.76
N PHE A 31 -1.39 -1.44 12.43
CA PHE A 31 -0.85 -2.40 11.45
C PHE A 31 -0.83 -1.83 10.03
N GLN A 32 -1.82 -1.02 9.66
CA GLN A 32 -1.81 -0.29 8.38
C GLN A 32 -0.71 0.77 8.33
N LEU A 33 -0.52 1.54 9.41
CA LEU A 33 0.59 2.50 9.53
C LEU A 33 1.96 1.81 9.44
N LEU A 34 2.11 0.63 10.07
CA LEU A 34 3.32 -0.18 10.00
C LEU A 34 3.61 -0.62 8.55
N GLY A 35 2.58 -1.05 7.81
CA GLY A 35 2.69 -1.41 6.41
C GLY A 35 3.14 -0.23 5.54
N ILE A 36 2.58 0.96 5.76
CA ILE A 36 2.99 2.20 5.06
C ILE A 36 4.44 2.54 5.36
N ALA A 37 4.85 2.50 6.64
CA ALA A 37 6.23 2.77 7.05
C ALA A 37 7.22 1.77 6.43
N PHE A 38 6.84 0.49 6.35
CA PHE A 38 7.64 -0.55 5.71
C PHE A 38 7.80 -0.30 4.20
N PHE A 39 6.71 -0.04 3.47
CA PHE A 39 6.77 0.26 2.04
C PHE A 39 7.56 1.53 1.74
N PHE A 40 7.42 2.56 2.59
CA PHE A 40 8.18 3.80 2.47
C PHE A 40 9.69 3.56 2.67
N THR A 41 10.06 2.81 3.70
CA THR A 41 11.47 2.45 3.97
C THR A 41 12.05 1.62 2.83
N TYR A 42 11.29 0.66 2.31
CA TYR A 42 11.70 -0.15 1.16
C TYR A 42 11.95 0.69 -0.09
N ILE A 43 11.06 1.64 -0.42
CA ILE A 43 11.26 2.55 -1.56
C ILE A 43 12.54 3.35 -1.38
N THR A 44 12.77 3.94 -0.19
CA THR A 44 13.94 4.78 0.08
C THR A 44 15.23 3.99 -0.07
N ILE A 45 15.32 2.79 0.52
CA ILE A 45 16.50 1.92 0.41
C ILE A 45 16.70 1.46 -1.04
N SER A 46 15.63 1.02 -1.71
CA SER A 46 15.72 0.53 -3.10
C SER A 46 16.17 1.63 -4.05
N THR A 47 15.70 2.87 -3.83
CA THR A 47 16.09 4.04 -4.61
C THR A 47 17.54 4.43 -4.34
N ALA A 48 17.98 4.43 -3.08
CA ALA A 48 19.37 4.74 -2.71
C ALA A 48 20.36 3.76 -3.36
N ILE A 49 20.10 2.45 -3.27
CA ILE A 49 20.92 1.40 -3.90
C ILE A 49 20.96 1.56 -5.42
N TYR A 50 19.85 1.97 -6.04
CA TYR A 50 19.77 2.15 -7.49
C TYR A 50 20.55 3.36 -7.98
N ILE A 51 20.53 4.45 -7.21
CA ILE A 51 21.31 5.67 -7.49
C ILE A 51 22.80 5.38 -7.38
N GLU A 52 23.24 4.64 -6.35
CA GLU A 52 24.66 4.29 -6.19
C GLU A 52 25.20 3.40 -7.32
N ARG A 53 24.36 2.52 -7.88
CA ARG A 53 24.79 1.54 -8.90
C ARG A 53 24.71 2.02 -10.34
N THR A 54 24.08 3.17 -10.61
CA THR A 54 23.78 3.59 -11.99
C THR A 54 24.09 5.08 -12.19
N ALA A 55 25.09 5.39 -13.01
CA ALA A 55 25.52 6.77 -13.29
C ALA A 55 24.51 7.58 -14.13
N GLU A 56 23.63 6.91 -14.89
CA GLU A 56 22.55 7.54 -15.65
C GLU A 56 21.18 7.11 -15.09
N THR A 57 20.74 7.79 -14.04
CA THR A 57 19.43 7.53 -13.46
C THR A 57 18.35 8.32 -14.19
N SER A 58 17.63 7.64 -15.10
CA SER A 58 16.39 8.21 -15.63
C SER A 58 15.31 8.17 -14.55
N PHE A 59 14.75 9.33 -14.20
CA PHE A 59 13.67 9.48 -13.21
C PHE A 59 12.49 8.53 -13.48
N ARG A 60 12.26 8.22 -14.75
CA ARG A 60 11.23 7.29 -15.23
C ARG A 60 11.45 5.87 -14.71
N ALA A 61 12.70 5.38 -14.69
CA ALA A 61 13.03 4.03 -14.25
C ALA A 61 12.82 3.84 -12.74
N ILE A 62 13.19 4.86 -11.96
CA ILE A 62 12.95 4.90 -10.51
C ILE A 62 11.44 4.89 -10.24
N PHE A 63 10.68 5.74 -10.94
CA PHE A 63 9.23 5.81 -10.78
C PHE A 63 8.51 4.49 -11.08
N TYR A 64 8.84 3.83 -12.19
CA TYR A 64 8.24 2.53 -12.53
C TYR A 64 8.59 1.42 -11.54
N ARG A 65 9.75 1.51 -10.87
CA ARG A 65 10.17 0.54 -9.85
C ARG A 65 9.50 0.80 -8.50
N SER A 66 9.28 2.05 -8.14
CA SER A 66 8.58 2.45 -6.91
C SER A 66 7.06 2.35 -7.02
N MET A 67 6.51 2.30 -8.23
CA MET A 67 5.06 2.16 -8.50
C MET A 67 4.37 1.09 -7.64
N PRO A 68 4.80 -0.18 -7.61
CA PRO A 68 4.12 -1.21 -6.82
C PRO A 68 4.03 -0.87 -5.33
N SER A 69 5.09 -0.27 -4.77
CA SER A 69 5.10 0.17 -3.37
C SER A 69 4.21 1.40 -3.13
N LEU A 70 4.15 2.34 -4.07
CA LEU A 70 3.21 3.47 -4.03
C LEU A 70 1.76 3.01 -4.10
N PHE A 71 1.47 2.02 -4.96
CA PHE A 71 0.17 1.37 -5.01
C PHE A 71 -0.16 0.67 -3.69
N GLY A 72 0.79 -0.04 -3.08
CA GLY A 72 0.62 -0.64 -1.75
C GLY A 72 0.28 0.38 -0.66
N ILE A 73 0.98 1.52 -0.62
CA ILE A 73 0.68 2.62 0.30
C ILE A 73 -0.72 3.17 0.06
N SER A 74 -1.10 3.39 -1.20
CA SER A 74 -2.44 3.86 -1.55
C SER A 74 -3.53 2.87 -1.12
N ALA A 75 -3.30 1.55 -1.28
CA ALA A 75 -4.23 0.52 -0.85
C ALA A 75 -4.44 0.55 0.67
N CYS A 76 -3.36 0.70 1.45
CA CYS A 76 -3.42 0.84 2.90
C CYS A 76 -4.23 2.08 3.32
N LEU A 77 -4.00 3.23 2.67
CA LEU A 77 -4.73 4.47 2.95
C LEU A 77 -6.22 4.36 2.61
N VAL A 78 -6.56 3.84 1.42
CA VAL A 78 -7.96 3.64 1.01
C VAL A 78 -8.66 2.65 1.95
N SER A 79 -7.97 1.58 2.34
CA SER A 79 -8.50 0.62 3.31
C SER A 79 -8.75 1.27 4.68
N MET A 80 -7.88 2.17 5.13
CA MET A 80 -8.07 2.95 6.37
C MET A 80 -9.27 3.91 6.28
N THR A 81 -9.42 4.63 5.16
CA THR A 81 -10.57 5.52 4.91
C THR A 81 -11.88 4.75 4.83
N LEU A 82 -11.91 3.61 4.12
CA LEU A 82 -13.06 2.70 4.11
C LEU A 82 -13.32 2.11 5.51
N GLY A 83 -12.28 1.87 6.29
CA GLY A 83 -12.37 1.56 7.71
C GLY A 83 -13.21 2.55 8.50
N PHE A 84 -12.86 3.82 8.38
CA PHE A 84 -13.55 4.91 9.07
C PHE A 84 -14.97 5.16 8.55
N TRP A 85 -15.24 4.94 7.26
CA TRP A 85 -16.56 5.25 6.68
C TRP A 85 -17.52 4.05 6.73
N LEU A 86 -17.04 2.85 6.41
CA LEU A 86 -17.86 1.65 6.24
C LEU A 86 -18.16 0.96 7.59
N TYR A 87 -17.19 0.89 8.52
CA TYR A 87 -17.40 0.21 9.80
C TYR A 87 -18.37 0.88 10.78
N PRO A 88 -18.48 2.21 10.90
CA PRO A 88 -19.53 2.78 11.75
C PRO A 88 -20.92 2.51 11.18
N VAL A 89 -21.06 2.46 9.85
CA VAL A 89 -22.32 2.10 9.17
C VAL A 89 -22.64 0.61 9.38
N LEU A 90 -21.66 -0.29 9.20
CA LEU A 90 -21.86 -1.73 9.47
C LEU A 90 -22.13 -2.03 10.95
N ARG A 91 -21.41 -1.38 11.88
CA ARG A 91 -21.65 -1.55 13.33
C ARG A 91 -23.03 -1.05 13.75
N LYS A 92 -23.57 0.00 13.11
CA LYS A 92 -24.96 0.45 13.35
C LYS A 92 -25.98 -0.58 12.88
N LYS A 93 -25.69 -1.33 11.80
CA LYS A 93 -26.61 -2.31 11.22
C LYS A 93 -26.59 -3.68 11.90
N ILE A 94 -25.47 -4.07 12.52
CA ILE A 94 -25.33 -5.36 13.25
C ILE A 94 -25.86 -5.27 14.69
N ARG A 95 -26.01 -4.05 15.25
CA ARG A 95 -26.50 -3.84 16.62
C ARG A 95 -28.01 -3.58 16.70
N HIS A 96 -28.74 -3.77 15.60
CA HIS A 96 -30.19 -3.61 15.51
C HIS A 96 -30.84 -4.92 15.11
#